data_AF-A0AAV4Y4V0-F1
#
_entry.id   AF-A0AAV4Y4V0-F1
#
_cell.length_a   1.000
_cell.length_b   1.000
_cell.length_c   1.000
_cell.angle_alpha   90.00
_cell.angle_beta   90.00
_cell.angle_gamma   90.00
#
_symmetry.space_group_name_H-M   'P 1'
#
loop_
_entity.id
_entity.type
_entity.pdbx_description
1 polymer ?
#
loop_
_entity_poly.entity_id
_entity_poly.type
_entity_poly.pdbx_seq_one_letter_code
_entity_poly.pdbx_strand_id
1 'polypeptide(L)'
;MPIITLGQDYIRLRSVLQALFNPNNCTAPIASIKSLLGHSETACELIWTKAHVGTDGNERADIYAKEATTKDHVDFHIGLSIKHIKAELAKAIKTEWQLQWSSSSKGRAVHELCRHVCSQRIHGSYFLNQIITGHEALASYQHKFFNSSPICSCGKEIEDRAHIIFKCESWTEIRGKYFPKNFTSRTLLQLLSQNKPELALNK
;
A
#
# COMPACT_ATOMS: atom_id res chain seq x y z
N MET A 1 -23.75 -40.92 43.92
CA MET A 1 -22.31 -40.73 44.21
C MET A 1 -21.97 -39.30 43.85
N PRO A 2 -21.26 -38.56 44.72
CA PRO A 2 -21.18 -37.11 44.62
C PRO A 2 -20.22 -36.70 43.50
N ILE A 3 -20.74 -35.90 42.58
CA ILE A 3 -20.00 -35.22 41.52
C ILE A 3 -19.36 -33.99 42.18
N ILE A 4 -18.04 -33.98 42.30
CA ILE A 4 -17.31 -32.78 42.69
C ILE A 4 -17.14 -31.95 41.42
N THR A 5 -18.02 -30.98 41.21
CA THR A 5 -17.87 -29.92 40.21
C THR A 5 -16.82 -28.93 40.72
N LEU A 6 -15.55 -29.19 40.41
CA LEU A 6 -14.52 -28.15 40.46
C LEU A 6 -14.73 -27.23 39.26
N GLY A 7 -15.17 -26.00 39.54
CA GLY A 7 -15.08 -24.81 38.68
C GLY A 7 -15.23 -25.03 37.17
N GLN A 8 -16.44 -24.85 36.64
CA GLN A 8 -16.63 -24.64 35.21
C GLN A 8 -16.09 -23.25 34.81
N ASP A 9 -14.78 -23.14 34.68
CA ASP A 9 -14.12 -21.95 34.16
C ASP A 9 -14.06 -22.03 32.64
N TYR A 10 -14.97 -21.31 31.97
CA TYR A 10 -15.07 -21.26 30.51
C TYR A 10 -14.07 -20.25 29.92
N ILE A 11 -13.23 -20.69 28.98
CA ILE A 11 -12.15 -19.87 28.39
C ILE A 11 -12.64 -19.13 27.13
N ARG A 12 -12.39 -17.82 27.06
CA ARG A 12 -12.95 -16.88 26.09
C ARG A 12 -12.42 -16.93 24.65
N LEU A 13 -11.34 -17.65 24.34
CA LEU A 13 -10.53 -17.25 23.18
C LEU A 13 -10.51 -18.30 22.06
N ARG A 14 -11.43 -18.17 21.09
CA ARG A 14 -11.40 -18.92 19.81
C ARG A 14 -10.02 -18.86 19.14
N SER A 15 -9.35 -17.71 19.22
CA SER A 15 -7.98 -17.53 18.73
C SER A 15 -6.95 -18.32 19.53
N VAL A 16 -7.11 -18.47 20.85
CA VAL A 16 -6.24 -19.30 21.70
C VAL A 16 -6.50 -20.77 21.45
N LEU A 17 -7.75 -21.21 21.29
CA LEU A 17 -8.05 -22.58 20.88
C LEU A 17 -7.38 -22.90 19.54
N GLN A 18 -7.55 -22.04 18.53
CA GLN A 18 -6.86 -22.18 17.25
C GLN A 18 -5.33 -22.20 17.40
N ALA A 19 -4.76 -21.41 18.30
CA ALA A 19 -3.33 -21.41 18.58
C ALA A 19 -2.86 -22.68 19.31
N LEU A 20 -3.63 -23.20 20.26
CA LEU A 20 -3.33 -24.44 21.01
C LEU A 20 -3.41 -25.66 20.09
N PHE A 21 -4.42 -25.72 19.23
CA PHE A 21 -4.59 -26.79 18.24
C PHE A 21 -3.65 -26.67 17.04
N ASN A 22 -2.92 -25.56 16.89
CA ASN A 22 -1.88 -25.45 15.87
C ASN A 22 -0.56 -26.06 16.40
N PRO A 23 -0.08 -27.19 15.83
CA PRO A 23 1.15 -27.83 16.29
C PRO A 23 2.39 -26.95 16.06
N ASN A 24 2.35 -26.06 15.06
CA ASN A 24 3.47 -25.18 14.72
C ASN A 24 3.52 -23.89 15.55
N ASN A 25 2.52 -23.63 16.42
CA ASN A 25 2.54 -22.47 17.30
C ASN A 25 3.26 -22.82 18.61
N CYS A 26 4.46 -22.27 18.76
CA CYS A 26 5.36 -22.45 19.91
C CYS A 26 5.66 -21.13 20.62
N THR A 27 4.76 -20.14 20.56
CA THR A 27 4.90 -18.91 21.35
C THR A 27 4.96 -19.25 22.84
N ALA A 28 5.79 -18.54 23.63
CA ALA A 28 6.03 -18.88 25.03
C ALA A 28 4.74 -19.08 25.85
N PRO A 29 3.70 -18.22 25.75
CA PRO A 29 2.45 -18.45 26.46
C PRO A 29 1.72 -19.73 26.01
N ILE A 30 1.68 -20.02 24.70
CA ILE A 30 1.01 -21.21 24.17
C ILE A 30 1.77 -22.49 24.53
N ALA A 31 3.11 -22.46 24.51
CA ALA A 31 3.94 -23.58 24.94
C ALA A 31 3.75 -23.88 26.43
N SER A 32 3.71 -22.85 27.28
CA SER A 32 3.42 -22.99 28.71
C SER A 32 2.04 -23.58 28.96
N ILE A 33 1.00 -23.11 28.25
CA ILE A 33 -0.36 -23.66 28.37
C ILE A 33 -0.40 -25.11 27.90
N LYS A 34 0.22 -25.46 26.76
CA LYS A 34 0.31 -26.85 26.28
C LYS A 34 0.98 -27.76 27.30
N SER A 35 2.07 -27.30 27.93
CA SER A 35 2.76 -28.03 28.98
C SER A 35 1.88 -28.25 30.21
N LEU A 36 1.21 -27.21 30.71
CA LEU A 36 0.30 -27.30 31.86
C LEU A 36 -0.85 -28.28 31.61
N LEU A 37 -1.45 -28.23 30.42
CA LEU A 37 -2.51 -29.17 30.04
C LEU A 37 -2.01 -30.61 29.93
N GLY A 38 -0.77 -30.81 29.46
CA GLY A 38 -0.15 -32.14 29.34
C GLY A 38 0.24 -32.78 30.67
N HIS A 39 0.50 -31.98 31.71
CA HIS A 39 0.84 -32.45 33.06
C HIS A 39 -0.38 -32.52 33.99
N SER A 40 -1.58 -32.18 33.52
CA SER A 40 -2.79 -32.27 34.33
C SER A 40 -3.16 -33.74 34.59
N GLU A 41 -3.37 -34.09 35.86
CA GLU A 41 -3.90 -35.41 36.26
C GLU A 41 -5.38 -35.57 35.93
N THR A 42 -6.06 -34.48 35.54
CA THR A 42 -7.48 -34.45 35.19
C THR A 42 -7.67 -34.18 33.71
N ALA A 43 -8.65 -34.87 33.12
CA ALA A 43 -9.05 -34.62 31.73
C ALA A 43 -9.67 -33.22 31.61
N CYS A 44 -9.00 -32.33 30.88
CA CYS A 44 -9.47 -30.97 30.65
C CYS A 44 -10.18 -30.86 29.30
N GLU A 45 -11.43 -30.42 29.30
CA GLU A 45 -12.15 -30.06 28.07
C GLU A 45 -12.08 -28.54 27.86
N LEU A 46 -11.68 -28.11 26.66
CA LEU A 46 -11.59 -26.70 26.31
C LEU A 46 -12.77 -26.31 25.41
N ILE A 47 -13.71 -25.54 25.96
CA ILE A 47 -14.95 -25.14 25.28
C ILE A 47 -14.94 -23.63 25.02
N TRP A 48 -15.37 -23.23 23.82
CA TRP A 48 -15.59 -21.82 23.49
C TRP A 48 -16.96 -21.34 23.99
N THR A 49 -17.00 -20.18 24.64
CA THR A 49 -18.25 -19.49 25.00
C THR A 49 -18.31 -18.07 24.41
N LYS A 50 -19.53 -17.57 24.23
CA LYS A 50 -19.79 -16.22 23.73
C LYS A 50 -19.52 -15.18 24.83
N ALA A 51 -18.95 -14.04 24.45
CA ALA A 51 -18.70 -12.96 25.40
C ALA A 51 -19.99 -12.20 25.77
N HIS A 52 -20.03 -11.66 27.00
CA HIS A 52 -21.09 -10.78 27.51
C HIS A 52 -22.50 -11.39 27.49
N VAL A 53 -22.60 -12.67 27.87
CA VAL A 53 -23.87 -13.39 27.96
C VAL A 53 -24.24 -13.80 29.39
N GLY A 54 -23.58 -13.26 30.42
CA GLY A 54 -23.90 -13.58 31.81
C GLY A 54 -23.24 -14.86 32.34
N THR A 55 -22.15 -15.34 31.73
CA THR A 55 -21.45 -16.53 32.23
C THR A 55 -20.42 -16.12 33.30
N ASP A 56 -20.75 -16.35 34.56
CA ASP A 56 -19.97 -15.91 35.74
C ASP A 56 -18.46 -16.16 35.63
N GLY A 57 -18.04 -17.37 35.24
CA GLY A 57 -16.62 -17.71 35.08
C GLY A 57 -15.91 -16.88 34.01
N ASN A 58 -16.57 -16.65 32.87
CA ASN A 58 -16.02 -15.84 31.77
C ASN A 58 -16.01 -14.34 32.11
N GLU A 59 -17.01 -13.86 32.86
CA GLU A 59 -17.05 -12.47 33.32
C GLU A 59 -15.98 -12.18 34.37
N ARG A 60 -15.78 -13.10 35.33
CA ARG A 60 -14.66 -13.05 36.27
C ARG A 60 -13.31 -13.04 35.54
N ALA A 61 -13.13 -13.90 34.53
CA ALA A 61 -11.91 -13.92 33.73
C ALA A 61 -11.68 -12.60 32.97
N ASP A 62 -12.72 -11.94 32.45
CA ASP A 62 -12.63 -10.62 31.81
C ASP A 62 -12.24 -9.52 32.81
N ILE A 63 -12.76 -9.57 34.04
CA ILE A 63 -12.37 -8.65 35.12
C ILE A 63 -10.88 -8.81 35.43
N TYR A 64 -10.41 -10.03 35.68
CA TYR A 64 -8.99 -10.28 35.95
C TYR A 64 -8.09 -9.91 34.77
N ALA A 65 -8.54 -10.14 33.53
CA ALA A 65 -7.81 -9.72 32.34
C ALA A 65 -7.68 -8.19 32.26
N LYS A 66 -8.72 -7.44 32.64
CA LYS A 66 -8.69 -5.97 32.71
C LYS A 66 -7.78 -5.48 33.83
N GLU A 67 -7.85 -6.07 35.02
CA GLU A 67 -6.93 -5.75 36.13
C GLU A 67 -5.48 -6.05 35.76
N ALA A 68 -5.22 -7.11 34.99
CA ALA A 68 -3.88 -7.39 34.50
C ALA A 68 -3.34 -6.30 33.56
N THR A 69 -4.20 -5.54 32.87
CA THR A 69 -3.76 -4.41 32.02
C THR A 69 -3.29 -3.20 32.82
N THR A 70 -3.59 -3.12 34.13
CA THR A 70 -3.14 -2.03 35.00
C THR A 70 -1.87 -2.38 35.78
N LYS A 71 -1.27 -3.55 35.56
CA LYS A 71 0.00 -3.91 36.19
C LYS A 71 1.14 -3.07 35.63
N ASP A 72 2.05 -2.65 36.50
CA ASP A 72 3.25 -1.89 36.13
C ASP A 72 4.29 -2.72 35.35
N HIS A 73 4.22 -4.05 35.44
CA HIS A 73 5.16 -4.98 34.79
C HIS A 73 4.46 -5.88 33.76
N VAL A 74 5.18 -6.18 32.68
CA VAL A 74 4.71 -7.07 31.60
C VAL A 74 5.12 -8.51 31.92
N ASP A 75 4.12 -9.38 32.10
CA ASP A 75 4.33 -10.80 32.42
C ASP A 75 4.94 -11.58 31.22
N PHE A 76 4.57 -11.22 29.99
CA PHE A 76 5.04 -11.89 28.77
C PHE A 76 5.33 -10.90 27.64
N HIS A 77 6.56 -10.89 27.14
CA HIS A 77 6.92 -10.16 25.93
C HIS A 77 6.58 -11.00 24.69
N ILE A 78 5.43 -10.70 24.08
CA ILE A 78 5.09 -11.24 22.77
C ILE A 78 5.75 -10.33 21.72
N GLY A 79 6.68 -10.90 20.94
CA GLY A 79 7.34 -10.19 19.86
C GLY A 79 6.37 -9.65 18.80
N LEU A 80 6.84 -8.70 17.99
CA LEU A 80 6.04 -8.13 16.92
C LEU A 80 5.63 -9.22 15.91
N SER A 81 4.37 -9.21 15.49
CA SER A 81 3.93 -10.10 14.42
C SER A 81 4.66 -9.78 13.12
N ILE A 82 4.93 -10.80 12.30
CA ILE A 82 5.50 -10.62 10.94
C ILE A 82 4.65 -9.61 10.13
N LYS A 83 3.32 -9.63 10.32
CA LYS A 83 2.41 -8.67 9.68
C LYS A 83 2.73 -7.23 10.08
N HIS A 84 2.95 -6.98 11.37
CA HIS A 84 3.30 -5.65 11.87
C HIS A 84 4.67 -5.20 11.34
N ILE A 85 5.68 -6.07 11.39
CA ILE A 85 7.02 -5.78 10.85
C ILE A 85 6.93 -5.44 9.35
N LYS A 86 6.18 -6.23 8.56
CA LYS A 86 5.96 -5.95 7.13
C LYS A 86 5.25 -4.61 6.89
N ALA A 87 4.29 -4.25 7.74
CA ALA A 87 3.58 -2.98 7.63
C ALA A 87 4.51 -1.78 7.91
N GLU A 88 5.30 -1.85 8.97
CA GLU A 88 6.29 -0.80 9.29
C GLU A 88 7.36 -0.69 8.20
N LEU A 89 7.85 -1.83 7.69
CA LEU A 89 8.80 -1.84 6.58
C LEU A 89 8.21 -1.21 5.31
N ALA A 90 6.97 -1.55 4.95
CA ALA A 90 6.30 -0.95 3.80
C ALA A 90 6.13 0.56 3.95
N LYS A 91 5.85 1.04 5.16
CA LYS A 91 5.78 2.47 5.48
C LYS A 91 7.13 3.14 5.33
N ALA A 92 8.20 2.55 5.86
CA ALA A 92 9.57 3.07 5.73
C ALA A 92 10.00 3.15 4.26
N ILE A 93 9.78 2.08 3.48
CA ILE A 93 10.08 2.04 2.03
C ILE A 93 9.32 3.13 1.29
N LYS A 94 8.03 3.34 1.59
CA LYS A 94 7.23 4.37 0.93
C LYS A 94 7.74 5.78 1.26
N THR A 95 8.13 6.03 2.51
CA THR A 95 8.71 7.31 2.92
C THR A 95 10.02 7.58 2.18
N GLU A 96 10.93 6.60 2.14
CA GLU A 96 12.19 6.74 1.44
C GLU A 96 11.98 6.93 -0.07
N TRP A 97 11.07 6.15 -0.67
CA TRP A 97 10.71 6.30 -2.08
C TRP A 97 10.18 7.71 -2.37
N GLN A 98 9.31 8.25 -1.50
CA GLN A 98 8.82 9.61 -1.66
C GLN A 98 9.94 10.65 -1.55
N LEU A 99 10.88 10.47 -0.61
CA LEU A 99 12.01 11.39 -0.44
C LEU A 99 12.87 11.43 -1.71
N GLN A 100 13.27 10.26 -2.20
CA GLN A 100 14.03 10.11 -3.45
C GLN A 100 13.26 10.68 -4.64
N TRP A 101 11.95 10.44 -4.70
CA TRP A 101 11.11 10.94 -5.77
C TRP A 101 11.04 12.48 -5.79
N SER A 102 10.85 13.09 -4.62
CA SER A 102 10.78 14.54 -4.48
C SER A 102 12.11 15.23 -4.81
N SER A 103 13.24 14.63 -4.42
CA SER A 103 14.58 15.21 -4.58
C SER A 103 15.24 14.90 -5.93
N SER A 104 14.75 13.90 -6.67
CA SER A 104 15.35 13.51 -7.94
C SER A 104 15.25 14.61 -9.01
N SER A 105 16.35 14.80 -9.74
CA SER A 105 16.40 15.61 -10.96
C SER A 105 15.90 14.84 -12.20
N LYS A 106 15.70 13.52 -12.10
CA LYS A 106 15.21 12.69 -13.21
C LYS A 106 13.69 12.59 -13.19
N GLY A 107 13.09 12.35 -14.35
CA GLY A 107 11.64 12.10 -14.46
C GLY A 107 10.75 13.30 -14.06
N ARG A 108 11.25 14.53 -14.12
CA ARG A 108 10.55 15.74 -13.63
C ARG A 108 9.19 15.96 -14.28
N ALA A 109 9.05 15.69 -15.57
CA ALA A 109 7.76 15.77 -16.25
C ALA A 109 6.71 14.83 -15.63
N VAL A 110 7.11 13.62 -15.23
CA VAL A 110 6.24 12.65 -14.56
C VAL A 110 5.97 13.09 -13.11
N HIS A 111 6.97 13.63 -12.42
CA HIS A 111 6.80 14.17 -11.07
C HIS A 111 5.77 15.30 -11.01
N GLU A 112 5.72 16.17 -12.01
CA GLU A 112 4.72 17.24 -12.04
C GLU A 112 3.28 16.71 -12.14
N LEU A 113 3.07 15.58 -12.82
CA LEU A 113 1.78 14.87 -12.88
C LEU A 113 1.50 14.07 -11.60
N CYS A 114 2.52 13.40 -11.08
CA CYS A 114 2.42 12.49 -9.94
C CYS A 114 3.47 12.86 -8.90
N ARG A 115 3.16 13.85 -8.05
CA ARG A 115 4.08 14.32 -7.00
C ARG A 115 4.22 13.33 -5.85
N HIS A 116 3.22 12.49 -5.67
CA HIS A 116 3.17 11.54 -4.57
C HIS A 116 3.34 10.10 -5.08
N VAL A 117 4.26 9.37 -4.49
CA VAL A 117 4.48 7.96 -4.84
C VAL A 117 3.27 7.13 -4.46
N CYS A 118 2.85 6.30 -5.40
CA CYS A 118 1.70 5.42 -5.24
C CYS A 118 2.06 4.04 -5.79
N SER A 119 1.64 2.99 -5.08
CA SER A 119 1.78 1.60 -5.54
C SER A 119 0.72 1.19 -6.54
N GLN A 120 -0.29 2.03 -6.78
CA GLN A 120 -1.31 1.77 -7.79
C GLN A 120 -0.69 1.91 -9.18
N ARG A 121 -0.94 0.92 -10.04
CA ARG A 121 -0.51 0.97 -11.42
C ARG A 121 -1.37 1.99 -12.17
N ILE A 122 -0.70 2.96 -12.78
CA ILE A 122 -1.35 3.87 -13.72
C ILE A 122 -1.46 3.17 -15.07
N HIS A 123 -2.68 3.05 -15.59
CA HIS A 123 -2.93 2.51 -16.92
C HIS A 123 -2.92 3.65 -17.96
N GLY A 124 -1.79 3.78 -18.66
CA GLY A 124 -1.62 4.68 -19.80
C GLY A 124 -1.46 3.92 -21.12
N SER A 125 -1.78 4.57 -22.25
CA SER A 125 -1.48 4.02 -23.57
C SER A 125 0.01 4.16 -23.88
N TYR A 126 0.52 3.33 -24.80
CA TYR A 126 1.93 3.36 -25.23
C TYR A 126 2.39 4.78 -25.62
N PHE A 127 1.64 5.46 -26.51
CA PHE A 127 1.97 6.80 -26.98
C PHE A 127 1.87 7.86 -25.87
N LEU A 128 0.86 7.76 -25.00
CA LEU A 128 0.69 8.71 -23.89
C LEU A 128 1.85 8.59 -22.90
N ASN A 129 2.27 7.35 -22.58
CA ASN A 129 3.40 7.11 -21.69
C ASN A 129 4.69 7.69 -22.27
N GLN A 130 4.93 7.55 -23.57
CA GLN A 130 6.10 8.16 -24.22
C GLN A 130 6.11 9.68 -24.08
N ILE A 131 5.00 10.35 -24.43
CA ILE A 131 4.86 11.81 -24.30
C ILE A 131 5.04 12.25 -22.85
N ILE A 132 4.46 11.53 -21.88
CA ILE A 132 4.58 11.88 -20.46
C ILE A 132 6.04 11.74 -19.99
N THR A 133 6.72 10.67 -20.40
CA THR A 133 8.03 10.31 -19.87
C THR A 133 9.21 10.95 -20.60
N GLY A 134 9.01 11.62 -21.74
CA GLY A 134 10.15 12.17 -22.50
C GLY A 134 10.77 11.19 -23.47
N HIS A 135 10.05 10.12 -23.81
CA HIS A 135 10.51 9.06 -24.69
C HIS A 135 9.71 9.01 -25.99
N GLU A 136 9.02 10.10 -26.34
CA GLU A 136 8.43 10.25 -27.66
C GLU A 136 9.50 10.18 -28.75
N ALA A 137 9.20 9.47 -29.84
CA ALA A 137 10.11 9.26 -30.96
C ALA A 137 10.27 10.50 -31.86
N LEU A 138 10.38 11.69 -31.25
CA LEU A 138 10.65 12.95 -31.94
C LEU A 138 12.14 13.11 -32.23
N ALA A 139 12.48 13.90 -33.24
CA ALA A 139 13.85 14.08 -33.69
C ALA A 139 14.79 14.56 -32.57
N SER A 140 14.31 15.43 -31.67
CA SER A 140 15.08 15.88 -30.51
C SER A 140 15.46 14.76 -29.53
N TYR A 141 14.60 13.76 -29.35
CA TYR A 141 14.89 12.59 -28.54
C TYR A 141 15.83 11.64 -29.28
N GLN A 142 15.56 11.38 -30.56
CA GLN A 142 16.40 10.50 -31.40
C GLN A 142 17.84 11.02 -31.54
N HIS A 143 18.03 12.33 -31.68
CA HIS A 143 19.36 12.96 -31.75
C HIS A 143 20.25 12.59 -30.55
N LYS A 144 19.69 12.42 -29.34
CA LYS A 144 20.44 12.06 -28.13
C LYS A 144 21.10 10.67 -28.19
N PHE A 145 20.53 9.76 -28.97
CA PHE A 145 20.97 8.35 -29.02
C PHE A 145 21.58 7.98 -30.36
N PHE A 146 21.14 8.60 -31.45
CA PHE A 146 21.48 8.21 -32.81
C PHE A 146 22.21 9.31 -33.59
N ASN A 147 22.46 10.47 -32.97
CA ASN A 147 23.13 11.62 -33.61
C ASN A 147 22.45 12.09 -34.92
N SER A 148 21.14 11.81 -35.07
CA SER A 148 20.30 12.26 -36.18
C SER A 148 19.94 13.73 -36.04
N SER A 149 19.71 14.47 -37.14
CA SER A 149 19.30 15.89 -37.05
C SER A 149 18.13 16.10 -36.07
N PRO A 150 18.23 17.04 -35.11
CA PRO A 150 17.14 17.34 -34.17
C PRO A 150 16.08 18.29 -34.77
N ILE A 151 16.28 18.77 -36.01
CA ILE A 151 15.44 19.77 -36.64
C ILE A 151 14.14 19.14 -37.13
N CYS A 152 13.02 19.81 -36.86
CA CYS A 152 11.71 19.40 -37.33
C CYS A 152 11.64 19.41 -38.86
N SER A 153 10.82 18.52 -39.42
CA SER A 153 10.53 18.48 -40.86
C SER A 153 9.96 19.79 -41.43
N CYS A 154 9.39 20.67 -40.59
CA CYS A 154 8.98 22.01 -41.01
C CYS A 154 10.15 23.00 -41.21
N GLY A 155 11.37 22.63 -40.80
CA GLY A 155 12.61 23.37 -41.01
C GLY A 155 12.86 24.58 -40.10
N LYS A 156 12.02 24.84 -39.10
CA LYS A 156 12.07 26.10 -38.30
C LYS A 156 12.74 25.97 -36.94
N GLU A 157 12.45 24.90 -36.20
CA GLU A 157 12.92 24.70 -34.83
C GLU A 157 13.29 23.23 -34.59
N ILE A 158 13.86 22.95 -33.41
CA ILE A 158 14.07 21.59 -32.91
C ILE A 158 12.71 20.88 -32.75
N GLU A 159 12.65 19.62 -33.17
CA GLU A 159 11.45 18.80 -33.04
C GLU A 159 11.31 18.26 -31.61
N ASP A 160 10.81 19.11 -30.71
CA ASP A 160 10.39 18.69 -29.38
C ASP A 160 8.86 18.70 -29.24
N ARG A 161 8.38 18.16 -28.12
CA ARG A 161 6.94 18.11 -27.82
C ARG A 161 6.27 19.48 -27.85
N ALA A 162 6.96 20.53 -27.42
CA ALA A 162 6.37 21.85 -27.30
C ALA A 162 6.20 22.45 -28.69
N HIS A 163 7.20 22.24 -29.56
CA HIS A 163 7.13 22.58 -30.97
C HIS A 163 5.97 21.85 -31.65
N ILE A 164 5.92 20.51 -31.59
CA ILE A 164 4.85 19.73 -32.24
C ILE A 164 3.45 20.12 -31.73
N ILE A 165 3.29 20.21 -30.41
CA ILE A 165 1.97 20.42 -29.78
C ILE A 165 1.51 21.87 -29.89
N PHE A 166 2.39 22.87 -29.85
CA PHE A 166 1.96 24.27 -29.75
C PHE A 166 2.32 25.15 -30.94
N LYS A 167 3.33 24.80 -31.74
CA LYS A 167 3.94 25.75 -32.69
C LYS A 167 4.02 25.26 -34.13
N CYS A 168 4.22 23.96 -34.36
CA CYS A 168 4.62 23.45 -35.67
C CYS A 168 3.54 23.68 -36.72
N GLU A 169 3.83 24.43 -37.77
CA GLU A 169 2.85 24.80 -38.80
C GLU A 169 2.32 23.58 -39.56
N SER A 170 3.17 22.58 -39.78
CA SER A 170 2.81 21.31 -40.43
C SER A 170 1.70 20.54 -39.69
N TRP A 171 1.51 20.80 -38.39
CA TRP A 171 0.52 20.11 -37.55
C TRP A 171 -0.72 20.96 -37.23
N THR A 172 -0.87 22.13 -37.87
CA THR A 172 -1.95 23.09 -37.56
C THR A 172 -3.35 22.50 -37.74
N GLU A 173 -3.59 21.79 -38.85
CA GLU A 173 -4.89 21.17 -39.14
C GLU A 173 -5.26 20.10 -38.10
N ILE A 174 -4.31 19.21 -37.79
CA ILE A 174 -4.49 18.14 -36.80
C ILE A 174 -4.77 18.73 -35.42
N ARG A 175 -4.05 19.79 -35.01
CA ARG A 175 -4.33 20.48 -33.75
C ARG A 175 -5.73 21.09 -33.73
N GLY A 176 -6.13 21.76 -34.80
CA GLY A 176 -7.48 22.33 -34.91
C GLY A 176 -8.59 21.28 -34.82
N LYS A 177 -8.33 20.05 -35.27
CA LYS A 177 -9.29 18.94 -35.24
C LYS A 177 -9.41 18.27 -33.86
N TYR A 178 -8.31 18.05 -33.16
CA TYR A 178 -8.29 17.21 -31.95
C TYR A 178 -8.08 17.96 -30.64
N PHE A 179 -7.58 19.20 -30.66
CA PHE A 179 -7.34 19.98 -29.45
C PHE A 179 -8.48 20.99 -29.19
N PRO A 180 -8.78 21.28 -27.91
CA PRO A 180 -9.76 22.30 -27.57
C PRO A 180 -9.30 23.69 -28.03
N LYS A 181 -10.21 24.60 -28.39
CA LYS A 181 -9.88 25.92 -28.97
C LYS A 181 -8.89 26.76 -28.13
N ASN A 182 -8.84 26.56 -26.82
CA ASN A 182 -7.93 27.24 -25.90
C ASN A 182 -6.69 26.42 -25.51
N PHE A 183 -6.32 25.38 -26.27
CA PHE A 183 -5.19 24.53 -25.91
C PHE A 183 -3.86 25.29 -25.88
N THR A 184 -3.71 26.34 -26.68
CA THR A 184 -2.50 27.17 -26.75
C THR A 184 -2.21 27.94 -25.46
N SER A 185 -3.24 28.21 -24.65
CA SER A 185 -3.07 28.84 -23.34
C SER A 185 -2.85 27.82 -22.21
N ARG A 186 -2.71 26.53 -22.53
CA ARG A 186 -2.58 25.44 -21.56
C ARG A 186 -1.16 24.90 -21.58
N THR A 187 -0.67 24.48 -20.42
CA THR A 187 0.53 23.65 -20.34
C THR A 187 0.24 22.24 -20.83
N LEU A 188 1.28 21.50 -21.21
CA LEU A 188 1.14 20.08 -21.55
C LEU A 188 0.47 19.28 -20.41
N LEU A 189 0.82 19.56 -19.16
CA LEU A 189 0.22 18.93 -17.99
C LEU A 189 -1.28 19.21 -17.89
N GLN A 190 -1.69 20.45 -18.18
CA GLN A 190 -3.11 20.84 -18.18
C GLN A 190 -3.88 20.10 -19.29
N LEU A 191 -3.27 19.89 -20.45
CA LEU A 191 -3.88 19.10 -21.53
C LEU A 191 -3.99 17.61 -21.20
N LEU A 192 -2.98 17.06 -20.52
CA LEU A 192 -2.96 15.66 -20.10
C LEU A 192 -3.96 15.37 -18.96
N SER A 193 -4.15 16.32 -18.05
CA SER A 193 -5.06 16.19 -16.90
C SER A 193 -6.54 16.32 -17.24
N GLN A 194 -6.89 16.96 -18.37
CA GLN A 194 -8.27 17.17 -18.79
C GLN A 194 -8.93 15.94 -19.43
N ASN A 195 -8.14 14.96 -19.89
CA ASN A 195 -8.63 13.82 -20.65
C ASN A 195 -8.73 12.50 -19.86
N LYS A 196 -8.61 12.49 -18.52
CA LYS A 196 -8.81 11.23 -17.74
C LYS A 196 -9.41 11.42 -16.34
N PRO A 197 -10.61 10.84 -16.10
CA PRO A 197 -11.07 10.38 -14.79
C PRO A 197 -10.19 9.25 -14.20
N GLU A 198 -9.37 8.58 -15.01
CA GLU A 198 -8.55 7.41 -14.60
C GLU A 198 -7.14 7.77 -14.11
N LEU A 199 -6.73 9.04 -14.22
CA LEU A 199 -5.55 9.56 -13.52
C LEU A 199 -5.93 10.21 -12.19
N ALA A 200 -7.22 10.17 -11.83
CA ALA A 200 -7.65 10.43 -10.48
C ALA A 200 -7.02 9.35 -9.60
N LEU A 201 -5.94 9.73 -8.93
CA LEU A 201 -5.60 9.18 -7.64
C LEU A 201 -6.91 9.13 -6.84
N ASN A 202 -7.51 7.96 -6.74
CA ASN A 202 -8.59 7.73 -5.80
C ASN A 202 -8.01 8.11 -4.43
N LYS A 203 -8.49 9.22 -3.90
CA LYS A 203 -8.16 9.71 -2.56
C LYS A 203 -8.41 8.64 -1.53
#